data_AF-A0A9N9Z2F4-F1
#
_entry.id   AF-A0A9N9Z2F4-F1
#
_cell.length_a   1.000
_cell.length_b   1.000
_cell.length_c   1.000
_cell.angle_alpha   90.00
_cell.angle_beta   90.00
_cell.angle_gamma   90.00
#
_symmetry.space_group_name_H-M   'P 1'
#
loop_
_entity.id
_entity.type
_entity.pdbx_description
1 polymer ?
#
loop_
_entity_poly.entity_id
_entity_poly.type
_entity_poly.pdbx_seq_one_letter_code
_entity_poly.pdbx_strand_id
1 'polypeptide(L)'
;MEPSLNFICQPSIVEKGVNFKKPPIIIKFENFPAGYSYFSAKICLKDENNVIYVNDCLGGQTMASPIFDEVNNACYFKIRHTNISEKGKYCVEVQVFGIPLNPEHGQVYITDNCSAPIKAIRHDPNVRLNSEEKEFLNYIKSLE
;
A
#
# COMPACT_ATOMS: atom_id res chain seq x y z
N MET A 1 -2.64 -23.83 -3.39
CA MET A 1 -1.90 -22.76 -2.68
C MET A 1 -2.90 -21.70 -2.27
N GLU A 2 -2.78 -21.16 -1.05
CA GLU A 2 -3.72 -20.14 -0.57
C GLU A 2 -3.42 -18.77 -1.19
N PRO A 3 -4.45 -17.93 -1.45
CA PRO A 3 -4.25 -16.57 -1.93
C PRO A 3 -3.51 -15.70 -0.91
N SER A 4 -2.49 -14.97 -1.36
CA SER A 4 -1.66 -14.15 -0.47
C SER A 4 -1.20 -12.85 -1.13
N LEU A 5 -0.84 -11.86 -0.33
CA LEU A 5 -0.33 -10.58 -0.80
C LEU A 5 1.13 -10.41 -0.39
N ASN A 6 1.96 -10.01 -1.35
CA ASN A 6 3.38 -9.75 -1.12
C ASN A 6 3.74 -8.32 -1.49
N PHE A 7 4.24 -7.54 -0.53
CA PHE A 7 4.70 -6.17 -0.74
C PHE A 7 6.09 -6.19 -1.40
N ILE A 8 6.13 -6.00 -2.71
CA ILE A 8 7.38 -6.06 -3.49
C ILE A 8 8.09 -4.70 -3.58
N CYS A 9 7.37 -3.61 -3.33
CA CYS A 9 7.95 -2.27 -3.22
C CYS A 9 7.13 -1.45 -2.22
N GLN A 10 7.81 -0.72 -1.33
CA GLN A 10 7.19 0.21 -0.39
C GLN A 10 8.25 1.21 0.12
N PRO A 11 7.88 2.47 0.42
CA PRO A 11 8.76 3.39 1.12
C PRO A 11 8.87 2.99 2.60
N SER A 12 10.06 3.12 3.18
CA SER A 12 10.25 3.01 4.64
C SER A 12 9.96 4.34 5.36
N ILE A 13 10.08 5.47 4.65
CA ILE A 13 9.89 6.82 5.16
C ILE A 13 9.14 7.64 4.11
N VAL A 14 8.17 8.44 4.58
CA VAL A 14 7.39 9.35 3.74
C VAL A 14 7.20 10.68 4.44
N GLU A 15 7.02 11.73 3.66
CA GLU A 15 6.55 13.00 4.18
C GLU A 15 5.03 12.96 4.37
N LYS A 16 4.55 13.43 5.52
CA LYS A 16 3.12 13.41 5.82
C LYS A 16 2.33 14.23 4.81
N GLY A 17 1.20 13.71 4.35
CA GLY A 17 0.36 14.31 3.31
C GLY A 17 0.90 14.15 1.88
N VAL A 18 2.13 13.64 1.69
CA VAL A 18 2.68 13.39 0.35
C VAL A 18 2.27 12.00 -0.12
N ASN A 19 1.69 11.95 -1.31
CA ASN A 19 1.28 10.70 -1.94
C ASN A 19 2.48 9.80 -2.21
N PHE A 20 2.28 8.48 -2.15
CA PHE A 20 3.26 7.45 -2.52
C PHE A 20 3.58 7.45 -4.03
N LYS A 21 3.99 8.57 -4.63
CA LYS A 21 4.27 8.66 -6.07
C LYS A 21 5.61 8.04 -6.43
N LYS A 22 6.64 8.28 -5.59
CA LYS A 22 8.02 7.84 -5.81
C LYS A 22 8.72 7.59 -4.45
N PRO A 23 8.94 6.31 -4.04
CA PRO A 23 8.40 5.11 -4.67
C PRO A 23 6.90 4.91 -4.34
N PRO A 24 6.12 4.29 -5.24
CA PRO A 24 4.80 3.76 -4.91
C PRO A 24 4.89 2.50 -4.07
N ILE A 25 3.78 2.15 -3.42
CA ILE A 25 3.61 0.81 -2.87
C ILE A 25 3.12 -0.09 -4.00
N ILE A 26 3.82 -1.20 -4.20
CA ILE A 26 3.46 -2.23 -5.18
C ILE A 26 3.29 -3.54 -4.43
N ILE A 27 2.13 -4.15 -4.60
CA ILE A 27 1.78 -5.45 -4.03
C ILE A 27 1.54 -6.43 -5.15
N LYS A 28 2.09 -7.63 -5.03
CA LYS A 28 1.76 -8.78 -5.88
C LYS A 28 0.71 -9.62 -5.18
N PHE A 29 -0.38 -9.93 -5.88
CA PHE A 29 -1.41 -10.86 -5.44
C PHE A 29 -1.10 -12.24 -6.00
N GLU A 30 -0.66 -13.14 -5.13
CA GLU A 30 -0.22 -14.47 -5.47
C GLU A 30 -1.37 -15.47 -5.31
N ASN A 31 -1.40 -16.48 -6.18
CA ASN A 31 -2.40 -17.55 -6.18
C ASN A 31 -3.84 -17.02 -6.19
N PHE A 32 -4.10 -15.94 -6.93
CA PHE A 32 -5.44 -15.36 -7.02
C PHE A 32 -6.43 -16.38 -7.58
N PRO A 33 -7.60 -16.55 -6.94
CA PRO A 33 -8.51 -17.64 -7.26
C PRO A 33 -9.21 -17.44 -8.61
N ALA A 34 -9.46 -18.52 -9.33
CA ALA A 34 -10.37 -18.51 -10.48
C ALA A 34 -11.83 -18.29 -10.03
N GLY A 35 -12.74 -18.01 -10.96
CA GLY A 35 -14.17 -17.88 -10.66
C GLY A 35 -14.63 -16.46 -10.27
N TYR A 36 -13.73 -15.48 -10.37
CA TYR A 36 -14.02 -14.06 -10.11
C TYR A 36 -13.94 -13.25 -11.41
N SER A 37 -14.88 -12.33 -11.59
CA SER A 37 -14.91 -11.40 -12.73
C SER A 37 -13.99 -10.21 -12.53
N TYR A 38 -13.74 -9.83 -11.28
CA TYR A 38 -13.00 -8.64 -10.91
C TYR A 38 -12.42 -8.77 -9.50
N PHE A 39 -11.26 -8.14 -9.27
CA PHE A 39 -10.68 -7.94 -7.94
C PHE A 39 -10.53 -6.46 -7.66
N SER A 40 -10.46 -6.08 -6.39
CA SER A 40 -10.04 -4.75 -5.95
C SER A 40 -9.33 -4.85 -4.62
N ALA A 41 -8.44 -3.89 -4.36
CA ALA A 41 -7.74 -3.77 -3.09
C ALA A 41 -8.27 -2.56 -2.32
N LYS A 42 -8.77 -2.79 -1.11
CA LYS A 42 -9.02 -1.72 -0.13
C LYS A 42 -7.75 -1.48 0.67
N ILE A 43 -7.43 -0.22 0.86
CA ILE A 43 -6.24 0.25 1.57
C ILE A 43 -6.70 0.75 2.92
N CYS A 44 -6.10 0.21 3.97
CA CYS A 44 -6.31 0.60 5.36
C CYS A 44 -4.97 1.00 5.99
N LEU A 45 -5.03 1.76 7.08
CA LEU A 45 -3.87 2.13 7.86
C LEU A 45 -4.00 1.58 9.27
N LYS A 46 -2.93 0.97 9.75
CA LYS A 46 -2.79 0.48 11.12
C LYS A 46 -1.61 1.15 11.81
N ASP A 47 -1.63 1.10 13.14
CA ASP A 47 -0.48 1.51 13.95
C ASP A 47 0.76 0.65 13.65
N GLU A 48 1.92 1.06 14.17
CA GLU A 48 3.20 0.39 13.91
C GLU A 48 3.25 -1.08 14.36
N ASN A 49 2.36 -1.47 15.28
CA ASN A 49 2.26 -2.81 15.84
C ASN A 49 1.20 -3.68 15.15
N ASN A 50 0.50 -3.16 14.12
CA ASN A 50 -0.57 -3.88 13.40
C ASN A 50 -1.73 -4.31 14.33
N VAL A 51 -2.04 -3.52 15.37
CA VAL A 51 -3.08 -3.83 16.37
C VAL A 51 -4.35 -3.03 16.11
N ILE A 52 -4.23 -1.74 15.80
CA ILE A 52 -5.38 -0.81 15.74
C ILE A 52 -5.43 -0.13 14.37
N TYR A 53 -6.63 -0.04 13.81
CA TYR A 53 -6.89 0.79 12.63
C TYR A 53 -6.89 2.28 12.98
N VAL A 54 -6.12 3.04 12.23
CA VAL A 54 -5.98 4.51 12.32
C VAL A 54 -6.27 5.14 10.96
N ASN A 55 -7.41 4.74 10.37
CA ASN A 55 -7.81 5.15 9.02
C ASN A 55 -8.12 6.65 8.90
N ASP A 56 -8.32 7.34 10.01
CA ASP A 56 -8.40 8.81 10.09
C ASP A 56 -7.06 9.48 9.71
N CYS A 57 -5.94 8.76 9.85
CA CYS A 57 -4.61 9.19 9.41
C CYS A 57 -4.33 8.83 7.94
N LEU A 58 -5.24 8.15 7.24
CA LEU A 58 -5.09 7.77 5.84
C LEU A 58 -5.72 8.83 4.92
N GLY A 59 -4.92 9.36 4.00
CA GLY A 59 -5.36 10.34 3.02
C GLY A 59 -5.29 9.84 1.59
N GLY A 60 -6.03 10.51 0.70
CA GLY A 60 -6.02 10.21 -0.74
C GLY A 60 -6.93 9.05 -1.15
N GLN A 61 -6.51 8.26 -2.13
CA GLN A 61 -7.25 7.09 -2.61
C GLN A 61 -7.13 5.93 -1.62
N THR A 62 -8.25 5.29 -1.28
CA THR A 62 -8.30 4.12 -0.39
C THR A 62 -8.66 2.82 -1.11
N MET A 63 -8.74 2.87 -2.44
CA MET A 63 -9.01 1.72 -3.30
C MET A 63 -7.98 1.67 -4.43
N ALA A 64 -7.53 0.46 -4.78
CA ALA A 64 -6.67 0.20 -5.91
C ALA A 64 -7.27 -0.87 -6.84
N SER A 65 -7.23 -0.59 -8.14
CA SER A 65 -7.61 -1.54 -9.17
C SER A 65 -6.48 -2.54 -9.45
N PRO A 66 -6.80 -3.79 -9.84
CA PRO A 66 -5.82 -4.79 -10.20
C PRO A 66 -5.16 -4.43 -11.52
N ILE A 67 -3.89 -4.78 -11.64
CA ILE A 67 -3.11 -4.71 -12.87
C ILE A 67 -2.73 -6.15 -13.20
N PHE A 68 -3.30 -6.69 -14.27
CA PHE A 68 -2.98 -8.03 -14.74
C PHE A 68 -1.80 -7.99 -15.70
N ASP A 69 -0.80 -8.80 -15.38
CA ASP A 69 0.33 -9.11 -16.25
C ASP A 69 0.08 -10.49 -16.85
N GLU A 70 -0.51 -10.50 -18.06
CA GLU A 70 -0.88 -11.72 -18.77
C GLU A 70 0.33 -12.59 -19.12
N VAL A 71 1.50 -11.96 -19.35
CA VAL A 71 2.72 -12.67 -19.76
C VAL A 71 3.24 -13.53 -18.61
N ASN A 72 3.19 -13.01 -17.40
CA ASN A 72 3.68 -13.70 -16.20
C ASN A 72 2.56 -14.34 -15.36
N ASN A 73 1.32 -14.30 -15.85
CA ASN A 73 0.12 -14.73 -15.11
C ASN A 73 0.08 -14.17 -13.68
N ALA A 74 0.30 -12.87 -13.55
CA ALA A 74 0.42 -12.20 -12.25
C ALA A 74 -0.60 -11.07 -12.10
N CYS A 75 -1.03 -10.81 -10.87
CA CYS A 75 -1.91 -9.70 -10.52
C CYS A 75 -1.18 -8.78 -9.54
N TYR A 76 -1.23 -7.48 -9.80
CA TYR A 76 -0.60 -6.48 -8.94
C TYR A 76 -1.58 -5.39 -8.53
N PHE A 77 -1.28 -4.74 -7.40
CA PHE A 77 -1.91 -3.49 -7.00
C PHE A 77 -0.84 -2.43 -6.86
N LYS A 78 -1.09 -1.26 -7.46
CA LYS A 78 -0.20 -0.11 -7.40
C LYS A 78 -0.86 1.04 -6.66
N ILE A 79 -0.33 1.37 -5.50
CA ILE A 79 -0.83 2.43 -4.63
C ILE A 79 0.11 3.63 -4.77
N ARG A 80 -0.39 4.70 -5.42
CA ARG A 80 0.40 5.90 -5.70
C ARG A 80 -0.24 7.23 -5.33
N HIS A 81 -1.53 7.21 -5.01
CA HIS A 81 -2.34 8.40 -4.72
C HIS A 81 -2.89 8.36 -3.29
N THR A 82 -2.24 7.57 -2.44
CA THR A 82 -2.52 7.43 -1.00
C THR A 82 -1.38 8.08 -0.24
N ASN A 83 -1.68 8.67 0.91
CA ASN A 83 -0.72 9.30 1.81
C ASN A 83 -1.09 9.03 3.27
N ILE A 84 -0.15 9.36 4.16
CA ILE A 84 -0.38 9.34 5.61
C ILE A 84 -0.42 10.79 6.07
N SER A 85 -1.55 11.27 6.59
CA SER A 85 -1.76 12.68 6.93
C SER A 85 -1.06 13.11 8.23
N GLU A 86 -0.79 12.15 9.12
CA GLU A 86 -0.18 12.38 10.43
C GLU A 86 1.24 11.84 10.56
N LYS A 87 2.02 12.48 11.44
CA LYS A 87 3.37 11.99 11.77
C LYS A 87 3.27 10.71 12.59
N GLY A 88 4.24 9.80 12.46
CA GLY A 88 4.25 8.56 13.23
C GLY A 88 4.85 7.40 12.45
N LYS A 89 4.60 6.18 12.93
CA LYS A 89 4.94 4.95 12.23
C LYS A 89 3.66 4.14 12.05
N TYR A 90 3.46 3.63 10.85
CA TYR A 90 2.20 3.02 10.44
C TYR A 90 2.44 1.84 9.52
N CYS A 91 1.53 0.89 9.53
CA CYS A 91 1.50 -0.21 8.57
C CYS A 91 0.34 0.02 7.59
N VAL A 92 0.60 -0.05 6.30
CA VAL A 92 -0.43 -0.04 5.27
C VAL A 92 -0.94 -1.47 5.12
N GLU A 93 -2.19 -1.70 5.49
CA GLU A 93 -2.86 -2.95 5.21
C GLU A 93 -3.56 -2.87 3.85
N VAL A 94 -3.48 -3.95 3.09
CA VAL A 94 -4.24 -4.12 1.87
C VAL A 94 -5.13 -5.33 2.01
N GLN A 95 -6.43 -5.12 1.85
CA GLN A 95 -7.44 -6.17 1.85
C GLN A 95 -7.95 -6.34 0.42
N VAL A 96 -7.80 -7.55 -0.13
CA VAL A 96 -8.30 -7.86 -1.47
C VAL A 96 -9.68 -8.47 -1.39
N PHE A 97 -10.54 -7.96 -2.27
CA PHE A 97 -11.89 -8.42 -2.43
C PHE A 97 -12.14 -8.78 -3.89
N GLY A 98 -12.95 -9.81 -4.13
CA GLY A 98 -13.36 -10.23 -5.47
C GLY A 98 -14.86 -10.16 -5.68
N ILE A 99 -15.27 -10.02 -6.95
CA ILE A 99 -16.66 -10.17 -7.38
C ILE A 99 -16.78 -11.52 -8.10
N PRO A 100 -17.55 -12.49 -7.56
CA PRO A 100 -17.75 -13.78 -8.20
C PRO A 100 -18.38 -13.66 -9.60
N LEU A 101 -18.11 -14.61 -10.50
CA LEU A 101 -18.74 -14.66 -11.82
C LEU A 101 -20.25 -14.91 -11.77
N ASN A 102 -20.75 -15.54 -10.70
CA ASN A 102 -22.17 -15.71 -10.43
C ASN A 102 -22.58 -14.87 -9.20
N PRO A 103 -22.97 -13.60 -9.38
CA PRO A 103 -23.02 -12.61 -8.32
C PRO A 103 -24.33 -12.66 -7.51
N GLU A 104 -24.74 -13.83 -7.03
CA GLU A 104 -25.81 -13.92 -6.00
C GLU A 104 -25.38 -13.25 -4.68
N HIS A 105 -24.07 -13.18 -4.47
CA HIS A 105 -23.43 -12.49 -3.38
C HIS A 105 -22.50 -11.43 -3.98
N GLY A 106 -22.52 -10.22 -3.41
CA GLY A 106 -21.74 -9.08 -3.89
C GLY A 106 -20.23 -9.29 -3.75
N GLN A 107 -19.54 -8.25 -3.31
CA GLN A 107 -18.10 -8.34 -3.14
C GLN A 107 -17.73 -9.24 -1.94
N VAL A 108 -16.77 -10.15 -2.13
CA VAL A 108 -16.30 -11.12 -1.12
C VAL A 108 -14.85 -10.82 -0.74
N TYR A 109 -14.55 -10.84 0.56
CA TYR A 109 -13.18 -10.74 1.07
C TYR A 109 -12.38 -12.00 0.71
N ILE A 110 -11.14 -11.82 0.25
CA ILE A 110 -10.28 -12.94 -0.18
C ILE A 110 -9.08 -13.11 0.75
N THR A 111 -8.31 -12.05 0.96
CA THR A 111 -7.06 -12.09 1.73
C THR A 111 -6.64 -10.69 2.12
N ASP A 112 -5.77 -10.56 3.11
CA ASP A 112 -5.10 -9.31 3.45
C ASP A 112 -3.64 -9.54 3.81
N ASN A 113 -2.89 -8.45 3.83
CA ASN A 113 -1.57 -8.41 4.44
C ASN A 113 -1.20 -6.96 4.81
N CYS A 114 -0.26 -6.83 5.74
CA CYS A 114 0.31 -5.54 6.14
C CYS A 114 1.71 -5.32 5.57
N SER A 115 1.98 -4.06 5.24
CA SER A 115 3.31 -3.56 4.92
C SER A 115 4.25 -3.68 6.12
N ALA A 116 5.55 -3.54 5.87
CA ALA A 116 6.45 -3.19 6.97
C ALA A 116 6.14 -1.76 7.45
N PRO A 117 6.51 -1.38 8.69
CA PRO A 117 6.24 -0.04 9.20
C PRO A 117 6.85 1.06 8.33
N ILE A 118 6.03 2.07 8.00
CA ILE A 118 6.39 3.28 7.26
C ILE A 118 6.41 4.44 8.23
N LYS A 119 7.53 5.17 8.32
CA LYS A 119 7.66 6.36 9.15
C LYS A 119 7.19 7.60 8.39
N ALA A 120 6.09 8.20 8.81
CA ALA A 120 5.61 9.49 8.32
C ALA A 120 6.24 10.64 9.12
N ILE A 121 6.95 11.54 8.45
CA ILE A 121 7.63 12.70 9.05
C ILE A 121 6.96 14.00 8.61
N ARG A 122 7.11 15.08 9.40
CA ARG A 122 6.70 16.41 8.93
C ARG A 122 7.62 16.84 7.78
N HIS A 123 7.08 17.55 6.80
CA HIS A 123 7.90 18.45 6.00
C HIS A 123 8.44 19.51 6.95
N ASP A 124 9.70 19.40 7.30
CA ASP A 124 10.36 20.40 8.10
C ASP A 124 11.77 20.55 7.53
N PRO A 125 12.10 21.69 6.92
CA PRO A 125 13.47 21.97 6.52
C PRO A 125 14.44 21.93 7.71
N ASN A 126 13.94 21.88 8.96
CA ASN A 126 14.72 21.82 10.20
C ASN A 126 14.61 20.49 10.97
N VAL A 127 13.90 19.47 10.47
CA VAL A 127 13.97 18.13 11.10
C VAL A 127 15.39 17.61 10.92
N ARG A 128 16.09 17.35 12.03
CA ARG A 128 17.37 16.64 12.05
C ARG A 128 17.13 15.19 11.63
N LEU A 129 17.03 14.97 10.33
CA LEU A 129 17.20 13.67 9.70
C LEU A 129 18.54 13.09 10.15
N ASN A 130 18.56 11.82 10.52
CA ASN A 130 19.83 11.12 10.73
C ASN A 130 20.57 10.97 9.38
N SER A 131 21.83 10.50 9.42
CA SER A 131 22.65 10.44 8.21
C SER A 131 22.04 9.58 7.10
N GLU A 132 21.48 8.42 7.44
CA GLU A 132 20.82 7.52 6.47
C GLU A 132 19.55 8.14 5.87
N GLU A 133 18.74 8.80 6.69
CA GLU A 133 17.52 9.49 6.27
C GLU A 133 17.83 10.66 5.33
N LYS A 134 18.94 11.39 5.57
CA LYS A 134 19.42 12.47 4.68
C LYS A 134 19.91 11.92 3.35
N GLU A 135 20.70 10.86 3.37
CA GLU A 135 21.20 10.22 2.16
C GLU A 135 20.06 9.71 1.28
N PHE A 136 19.05 9.07 1.89
CA PHE A 136 17.89 8.61 1.16
C PHE A 136 17.04 9.76 0.59
N LEU A 137 16.83 10.84 1.36
CA LEU A 137 16.12 12.02 0.86
C LEU A 137 16.86 12.68 -0.31
N ASN A 138 18.19 12.77 -0.24
CA ASN A 138 19.02 13.30 -1.32
C ASN A 138 19.00 12.39 -2.56
N TYR A 139 18.99 11.07 -2.37
CA TYR A 139 18.82 10.11 -3.46
C TYR A 139 17.47 10.33 -4.17
N ILE A 140 16.37 10.47 -3.45
CA ILE A 140 15.05 10.75 -4.07
C ILE A 140 15.08 12.03 -4.91
N LYS A 141 15.67 13.12 -4.39
CA LYS A 141 15.81 14.39 -5.12
C LYS A 141 16.66 14.28 -6.39
N SER A 142 17.60 13.34 -6.45
CA SER A 142 18.43 13.10 -7.63
C SER A 142 17.69 12.38 -8.78
N LEU A 143 16.47 11.90 -8.54
CA LEU A 143 15.62 11.21 -9.52
C LEU A 143 14.57 12.14 -10.19
N GLU A 144 14.67 13.45 -9.96
CA GLU A 144 13.91 14.52 -10.63
C GLU A 144 14.73 15.13 -11.78
#